data_AF-A0A940Q9M8-F1
#
_entry.id   AF-A0A940Q9M8-F1
#
_cell.length_a   1.000
_cell.length_b   1.000
_cell.length_c   1.000
_cell.angle_alpha   90.00
_cell.angle_beta   90.00
_cell.angle_gamma   90.00
#
_symmetry.space_group_name_H-M   'P 1'
#
loop_
_entity.id
_entity.type
_entity.pdbx_description
1 polymer ?
#
loop_
_entity_poly.entity_id
_entity_poly.type
_entity_poly.pdbx_seq_one_letter_code
_entity_poly.pdbx_strand_id
1 'polypeptide(L)'
;MRILFACGGTGGHINPAIAVASYIRERHPDAVIQFAGNPKGMEANLVSKAGFDFAPIIIKGIQRKLNWRNIKYNISSVYYLTTASARAEKLIKAFGPDIVVGTGGYVSGPILRKAAKLGIKTISHESNAFPGVTTKLLAQYVDKILLAVPEAKKYLSDRCQYSITGNPVRESILFADREKARAKFGFREEDICILSFGGSQGARRLNEAMADLLAWEQGKENLRHIHATGMYGVDVFPGLLKERGLDPENLPHADIREYINDMDDCLAAADLVIGRSGALTLSELEAAGRASILIPSPNVAENHQYHNAMVLANHDAAVVIEEKDLSGQRMCSTVEELIRDPQRLRTLGQNAQKLAILDANQKICNQKFYFSFRYKSEDYKIPCSDILYFESKGRKINVYIQNASTETFNGKLFEVETWLADGKIPFIRIHQSYLVNYHHIRSCSKTEITLIDGTKLPISEDRKKSFRKQYNKLLEENVT
;
A
#
# COMPACT_ATOMS: atom_id res chain seq x y z
N MET A 1 16.41 -1.43 -16.19
CA MET A 1 15.81 -0.55 -15.14
C MET A 1 16.31 -0.98 -13.77
N ARG A 2 16.63 -0.06 -12.87
CA ARG A 2 17.13 -0.30 -11.50
C ARG A 2 16.16 0.27 -10.47
N ILE A 3 15.65 -0.57 -9.58
CA ILE A 3 14.62 -0.22 -8.60
C ILE A 3 15.14 -0.42 -7.18
N LEU A 4 15.07 0.64 -6.37
CA LEU A 4 15.40 0.57 -4.95
C LEU A 4 14.14 0.58 -4.10
N PHE A 5 13.84 -0.52 -3.41
CA PHE A 5 12.76 -0.60 -2.43
C PHE A 5 13.26 -0.18 -1.05
N ALA A 6 12.61 0.80 -0.43
CA ALA A 6 12.85 1.24 0.94
C ALA A 6 11.68 0.81 1.83
N CYS A 7 11.88 -0.23 2.63
CA CYS A 7 10.85 -0.76 3.53
C CYS A 7 11.46 -1.13 4.89
N GLY A 8 10.64 -1.17 5.94
CA GLY A 8 11.10 -1.60 7.26
C GLY A 8 10.08 -1.46 8.38
N GLY A 9 10.37 -2.11 9.49
CA GLY A 9 9.59 -2.04 10.73
C GLY A 9 8.68 -3.23 10.96
N THR A 10 7.70 -3.48 10.09
CA THR A 10 6.71 -4.57 10.27
C THR A 10 6.44 -5.31 8.95
N GLY A 11 5.97 -6.55 9.04
CA GLY A 11 5.56 -7.35 7.88
C GLY A 11 4.50 -6.65 7.00
N GLY A 12 3.68 -5.78 7.60
CA GLY A 12 2.69 -4.96 6.89
C GLY A 12 3.28 -4.00 5.86
N HIS A 13 4.54 -3.58 6.01
CA HIS A 13 5.24 -2.75 5.01
C HIS A 13 6.19 -3.58 4.14
N ILE A 14 6.75 -4.66 4.68
CA ILE A 14 7.78 -5.47 4.01
C ILE A 14 7.15 -6.40 2.97
N ASN A 15 6.07 -7.12 3.33
CA ASN A 15 5.44 -8.09 2.44
C ASN A 15 4.85 -7.45 1.17
N PRO A 16 4.18 -6.28 1.23
CA PRO A 16 3.74 -5.59 0.02
C PRO A 16 4.89 -5.22 -0.92
N ALA A 17 6.03 -4.76 -0.36
CA ALA A 17 7.20 -4.44 -1.17
C ALA A 17 7.75 -5.68 -1.89
N ILE A 18 7.83 -6.82 -1.19
CA ILE A 18 8.27 -8.09 -1.77
C ILE A 18 7.30 -8.59 -2.84
N ALA A 19 5.98 -8.45 -2.63
CA ALA A 19 4.96 -8.85 -3.60
C ALA A 19 5.08 -8.05 -4.90
N VAL A 20 5.21 -6.71 -4.79
CA VAL A 20 5.42 -5.83 -5.94
C VAL A 20 6.75 -6.14 -6.63
N ALA A 21 7.85 -6.28 -5.89
CA ALA A 21 9.14 -6.62 -6.46
C ALA A 21 9.14 -7.97 -7.19
N SER A 22 8.46 -8.97 -6.66
CA SER A 22 8.31 -10.28 -7.31
C SER A 22 7.51 -10.18 -8.60
N TYR A 23 6.41 -9.43 -8.59
CA TYR A 23 5.61 -9.18 -9.78
C TYR A 23 6.41 -8.45 -10.88
N ILE A 24 7.27 -7.49 -10.49
CA ILE A 24 8.17 -6.81 -11.43
C ILE A 24 9.22 -7.77 -11.99
N ARG A 25 9.89 -8.56 -11.13
CA ARG A 25 10.92 -9.52 -11.55
C ARG A 25 10.38 -10.54 -12.55
N GLU A 26 9.13 -10.96 -12.40
CA GLU A 26 8.47 -11.89 -13.33
C GLU A 26 8.24 -11.26 -14.73
N ARG A 27 7.83 -9.98 -14.78
CA ARG A 27 7.46 -9.29 -16.03
C ARG A 27 8.60 -8.55 -16.70
N HIS A 28 9.61 -8.18 -15.93
CA HIS A 28 10.81 -7.47 -16.36
C HIS A 28 12.04 -8.19 -15.78
N PRO A 29 12.44 -9.34 -16.37
CA PRO A 29 13.57 -10.13 -15.87
C PRO A 29 14.91 -9.39 -15.91
N ASP A 30 15.01 -8.33 -16.73
CA ASP A 30 16.14 -7.42 -16.85
C ASP A 30 16.15 -6.31 -15.78
N ALA A 31 15.10 -6.19 -14.96
CA ALA A 31 15.05 -5.24 -13.86
C ALA A 31 15.99 -5.67 -12.72
N VAL A 32 16.88 -4.76 -12.31
CA VAL A 32 17.75 -4.96 -11.16
C VAL A 32 17.06 -4.39 -9.94
N ILE A 33 16.73 -5.24 -8.97
CA ILE A 33 15.96 -4.87 -7.78
C ILE A 33 16.83 -5.01 -6.54
N GLN A 34 16.90 -3.95 -5.74
CA GLN A 34 17.56 -3.95 -4.44
C GLN A 34 16.62 -3.39 -3.38
N PHE A 35 16.67 -3.98 -2.19
CA PHE A 35 15.97 -3.49 -1.00
C PHE A 35 16.94 -2.79 -0.06
N ALA A 36 16.45 -1.80 0.67
CA ALA A 36 17.21 -1.11 1.70
C ALA A 36 16.42 -1.03 3.00
N GLY A 37 17.07 -1.43 4.09
CA GLY A 37 16.49 -1.37 5.43
C GLY A 37 17.47 -1.68 6.54
N ASN A 38 16.95 -1.85 7.75
CA ASN A 38 17.79 -2.08 8.92
C ASN A 38 18.32 -3.52 8.90
N PRO A 39 19.64 -3.75 8.98
CA PRO A 39 20.21 -5.11 8.94
C PRO A 39 19.76 -6.01 10.09
N LYS A 40 19.31 -5.41 11.22
CA LYS A 40 18.78 -6.15 12.37
C LYS A 40 17.25 -6.23 12.39
N GLY A 41 16.59 -5.65 11.38
CA GLY A 41 15.14 -5.68 11.25
C GLY A 41 14.65 -6.96 10.58
N MET A 42 13.35 -7.21 10.68
CA MET A 42 12.70 -8.34 10.02
C MET A 42 12.85 -8.26 8.49
N GLU A 43 12.98 -7.05 7.94
CA GLU A 43 13.19 -6.80 6.52
C GLU A 43 14.40 -7.53 5.95
N ALA A 44 15.53 -7.59 6.66
CA ALA A 44 16.74 -8.24 6.17
C ALA A 44 16.51 -9.73 5.93
N ASN A 45 15.80 -10.39 6.84
CA ASN A 45 15.48 -11.81 6.73
C ASN A 45 14.43 -12.09 5.64
N LEU A 46 13.32 -11.36 5.65
CA LEU A 46 12.23 -11.59 4.70
C LEU A 46 12.65 -11.32 3.25
N VAL A 47 13.40 -10.24 3.02
CA VAL A 47 13.91 -9.90 1.67
C VAL A 47 14.89 -10.95 1.18
N SER A 48 15.84 -11.37 2.03
CA SER A 48 16.84 -12.39 1.64
C SER A 48 16.16 -13.72 1.32
N LYS A 49 15.16 -14.13 2.11
CA LYS A 49 14.35 -15.33 1.84
C LYS A 49 13.57 -15.26 0.53
N ALA A 50 13.14 -14.07 0.12
CA ALA A 50 12.48 -13.84 -1.17
C ALA A 50 13.45 -13.77 -2.36
N GLY A 51 14.76 -13.89 -2.11
CA GLY A 51 15.81 -13.91 -3.13
C GLY A 51 16.09 -12.54 -3.75
N PHE A 52 15.97 -11.46 -2.98
CA PHE A 52 16.33 -10.12 -3.43
C PHE A 52 17.59 -9.59 -2.74
N ASP A 53 18.35 -8.77 -3.45
CA ASP A 53 19.52 -8.10 -2.89
C ASP A 53 19.11 -7.13 -1.77
N PHE A 54 19.87 -7.14 -0.67
CA PHE A 54 19.61 -6.29 0.47
C PHE A 54 20.82 -5.39 0.78
N ALA A 55 20.59 -4.08 0.74
CA ALA A 55 21.56 -3.07 1.14
C ALA A 55 21.27 -2.57 2.56
N PRO A 56 22.17 -2.83 3.52
CA PRO A 56 21.94 -2.45 4.91
C PRO A 56 22.08 -0.93 5.09
N ILE A 57 21.08 -0.33 5.72
CA ILE A 57 21.13 1.07 6.15
C ILE A 57 20.57 1.23 7.56
N ILE A 58 21.41 1.72 8.46
CA ILE A 58 21.01 1.95 9.85
C ILE A 58 20.38 3.33 9.96
N ILE A 59 19.04 3.34 9.99
CA ILE A 59 18.20 4.48 10.33
C ILE A 59 17.56 4.16 11.68
N LYS A 60 17.66 5.06 12.67
CA LYS A 60 16.94 4.89 13.94
C LYS A 60 15.67 5.72 13.92
N GLY A 61 14.52 5.11 14.24
CA GLY A 61 13.29 5.86 14.50
C GLY A 61 13.42 6.77 15.73
N ILE A 62 12.50 7.73 15.89
CA ILE A 62 12.38 8.54 17.10
C ILE A 62 11.43 7.81 18.05
N GLN A 63 11.83 7.61 19.31
CA GLN A 63 10.96 7.04 20.34
C GLN A 63 10.11 8.13 20.98
N ARG A 64 8.79 7.92 21.01
CA ARG A 64 7.79 8.93 21.41
C ARG A 64 7.58 9.07 22.93
N LYS A 65 8.01 8.09 23.74
CA LYS A 65 7.84 8.15 25.21
C LYS A 65 8.97 8.99 25.84
N LEU A 66 8.63 10.02 26.62
CA LEU A 66 9.59 10.84 27.38
C LEU A 66 10.09 10.04 28.60
N ASN A 67 11.14 9.24 28.44
CA ASN A 67 11.91 8.68 29.55
C ASN A 67 13.41 8.93 29.31
N TRP A 68 14.24 8.87 30.35
CA TRP A 68 15.67 9.19 30.22
C TRP A 68 16.42 8.27 29.21
N ARG A 69 16.02 6.99 29.11
CA ARG A 69 16.58 6.07 28.09
C ARG A 69 16.17 6.47 26.67
N ASN A 70 14.96 6.99 26.50
CA ASN A 70 14.39 7.41 25.23
C ASN A 70 14.90 8.80 24.81
N ILE A 71 15.23 9.69 25.76
CA ILE A 71 15.90 10.95 25.46
C ILE A 71 17.33 10.67 24.95
N LYS A 72 18.09 9.78 25.61
CA LYS A 72 19.41 9.32 25.12
C LYS A 72 19.30 8.61 23.76
N TYR A 73 18.26 7.79 23.58
CA TYR A 73 17.93 7.18 22.30
C TYR A 73 17.61 8.25 21.23
N ASN A 74 16.81 9.27 21.56
CA ASN A 74 16.41 10.35 20.66
C ASN A 74 17.55 11.30 20.29
N ILE A 75 18.49 11.59 21.20
CA ILE A 75 19.73 12.30 20.86
C ILE A 75 20.54 11.50 19.84
N SER A 76 20.64 10.18 20.03
CA SER A 76 21.23 9.31 19.01
C SER A 76 20.40 9.33 17.72
N SER A 77 19.07 9.31 17.78
CA SER A 77 18.19 9.36 16.61
C SER A 77 18.33 10.67 15.83
N VAL A 78 18.58 11.81 16.48
CA VAL A 78 18.88 13.09 15.81
C VAL A 78 20.23 13.02 15.08
N TYR A 79 21.29 12.47 15.71
CA TYR A 79 22.57 12.20 15.03
C TYR A 79 22.43 11.20 13.88
N TYR A 80 21.60 10.17 14.05
CA TYR A 80 21.28 9.21 13.00
C TYR A 80 20.40 9.82 11.90
N LEU A 81 19.58 10.84 12.18
CA LEU A 81 18.78 11.58 11.19
C LEU A 81 19.66 12.52 10.35
N THR A 82 20.63 13.20 10.97
CA THR A 82 21.58 14.05 10.25
C THR A 82 22.54 13.22 9.39
N THR A 83 23.01 12.06 9.88
CA THR A 83 23.84 11.12 9.09
C THR A 83 23.04 10.21 8.16
N ALA A 84 21.74 9.98 8.41
CA ALA A 84 20.88 9.16 7.54
C ALA A 84 20.77 9.74 6.14
N SER A 85 20.77 11.07 6.01
CA SER A 85 20.73 11.71 4.69
C SER A 85 21.99 11.41 3.87
N ALA A 86 23.18 11.45 4.50
CA ALA A 86 24.44 11.12 3.84
C ALA A 86 24.56 9.62 3.52
N ARG A 87 24.08 8.75 4.41
CA ARG A 87 24.03 7.30 4.15
C ARG A 87 23.06 6.93 3.05
N ALA A 88 21.87 7.54 3.04
CA ALA A 88 20.90 7.39 1.97
C ALA A 88 21.48 7.87 0.64
N GLU A 89 22.18 9.01 0.63
CA GLU A 89 22.87 9.49 -0.57
C GLU A 89 23.92 8.51 -1.08
N LYS A 90 24.77 7.98 -0.19
CA LYS A 90 25.80 7.00 -0.55
C LYS A 90 25.17 5.73 -1.13
N LEU A 91 24.13 5.22 -0.48
CA LEU A 91 23.37 4.06 -0.95
C LEU A 91 22.78 4.32 -2.35
N ILE A 92 22.07 5.43 -2.50
CA ILE A 92 21.42 5.81 -3.76
C ILE A 92 22.46 5.99 -4.87
N LYS A 93 23.58 6.68 -4.61
CA LYS A 93 24.63 6.87 -5.63
C LYS A 93 25.36 5.58 -5.99
N ALA A 94 25.59 4.69 -5.02
CA ALA A 94 26.23 3.40 -5.28
C ALA A 94 25.32 2.48 -6.11
N PHE A 95 24.01 2.50 -5.84
CA PHE A 95 23.05 1.69 -6.57
C PHE A 95 22.50 2.37 -7.84
N GLY A 96 22.63 3.67 -8.03
CA GLY A 96 22.11 4.40 -9.20
C GLY A 96 20.69 4.00 -9.63
N PRO A 97 19.67 4.04 -8.74
CA PRO A 97 18.31 3.63 -9.10
C PRO A 97 17.65 4.64 -10.07
N ASP A 98 16.88 4.11 -11.02
CA ASP A 98 15.95 4.91 -11.84
C ASP A 98 14.76 5.38 -11.00
N ILE A 99 14.33 4.53 -10.06
CA ILE A 99 13.20 4.77 -9.18
C ILE A 99 13.41 4.19 -7.78
N VAL A 100 12.95 4.93 -6.78
CA VAL A 100 12.91 4.52 -5.39
C VAL A 100 11.47 4.37 -4.92
N VAL A 101 11.12 3.18 -4.42
CA VAL A 101 9.78 2.84 -3.96
C VAL A 101 9.77 2.68 -2.44
N GLY A 102 8.91 3.42 -1.75
CA GLY A 102 8.71 3.31 -0.30
C GLY A 102 7.38 2.65 0.03
N THR A 103 7.35 1.71 0.97
CA THR A 103 6.10 1.07 1.43
C THR A 103 5.78 1.37 2.89
N GLY A 104 6.21 2.53 3.38
CA GLY A 104 6.05 2.94 4.77
C GLY A 104 7.23 2.57 5.67
N GLY A 105 7.03 2.69 6.98
CA GLY A 105 8.08 2.52 7.99
C GLY A 105 8.98 3.76 8.18
N TYR A 106 9.82 3.74 9.21
CA TYR A 106 10.73 4.86 9.52
C TYR A 106 11.97 4.90 8.60
N VAL A 107 12.27 3.78 7.93
CA VAL A 107 13.41 3.64 7.01
C VAL A 107 13.15 4.40 5.70
N SER A 108 11.92 4.34 5.17
CA SER A 108 11.57 4.89 3.87
C SER A 108 11.67 6.42 3.83
N GLY A 109 11.32 7.12 4.92
CA GLY A 109 11.34 8.58 5.01
C GLY A 109 12.64 9.23 4.53
N PRO A 110 13.80 8.97 5.19
CA PRO A 110 15.07 9.57 4.80
C PRO A 110 15.53 9.18 3.38
N ILE A 111 15.28 7.93 2.96
CA ILE A 111 15.72 7.43 1.65
C ILE A 111 14.93 8.11 0.53
N LEU A 112 13.59 8.10 0.59
CA LEU A 112 12.76 8.74 -0.43
C LEU A 112 12.97 10.26 -0.46
N ARG A 113 13.08 10.90 0.70
CA ARG A 113 13.35 12.34 0.75
C ARG A 113 14.67 12.67 0.06
N LYS A 114 15.71 11.85 0.26
CA LYS A 114 17.01 12.09 -0.38
C LYS A 114 16.98 11.78 -1.88
N ALA A 115 16.32 10.69 -2.29
CA ALA A 115 16.11 10.35 -3.71
C ALA A 115 15.39 11.47 -4.46
N ALA A 116 14.32 12.01 -3.88
CA ALA A 116 13.59 13.15 -4.44
C ALA A 116 14.49 14.38 -4.62
N LYS A 117 15.31 14.73 -3.63
CA LYS A 117 16.28 15.84 -3.72
C LYS A 117 17.36 15.63 -4.78
N LEU A 118 17.68 14.38 -5.10
CA LEU A 118 18.64 14.02 -6.14
C LEU A 118 18.00 13.95 -7.53
N GLY A 119 16.69 14.23 -7.66
CA GLY A 119 15.97 14.18 -8.93
C GLY A 119 15.54 12.77 -9.37
N ILE A 120 15.77 11.74 -8.55
CA ILE A 120 15.41 10.34 -8.86
C ILE A 120 13.92 10.13 -8.63
N LYS A 121 13.24 9.35 -9.49
CA LYS A 121 11.82 9.04 -9.36
C LYS A 121 11.50 8.42 -8.00
N THR A 122 10.40 8.85 -7.38
CA THR A 122 9.99 8.42 -6.05
C THR A 122 8.50 8.13 -6.00
N ILE A 123 8.19 6.92 -5.56
CA ILE A 123 6.82 6.48 -5.29
C ILE A 123 6.75 6.00 -3.85
N SER A 124 5.75 6.45 -3.10
CA SER A 124 5.43 5.85 -1.80
C SER A 124 4.10 5.10 -1.89
N HIS A 125 3.91 4.07 -1.09
CA HIS A 125 2.64 3.37 -0.90
C HIS A 125 2.19 3.53 0.56
N GLU A 126 0.90 3.83 0.76
CA GLU A 126 0.25 3.94 2.07
C GLU A 126 -0.87 2.90 2.16
N SER A 127 -0.66 1.93 3.05
CA SER A 127 -1.58 0.83 3.29
C SER A 127 -2.79 1.21 4.14
N ASN A 128 -2.68 2.24 4.99
CA ASN A 128 -3.71 2.55 5.98
C ASN A 128 -4.64 3.69 5.54
N ALA A 129 -5.89 3.64 5.99
CA ALA A 129 -6.87 4.71 5.86
C ALA A 129 -6.47 5.98 6.61
N PHE A 130 -5.69 5.84 7.69
CA PHE A 130 -5.04 6.97 8.37
C PHE A 130 -3.53 6.94 8.12
N PRO A 131 -3.01 7.83 7.26
CA PRO A 131 -1.62 7.80 6.86
C PRO A 131 -0.64 8.01 8.01
N GLY A 132 0.46 7.27 7.96
CA GLY A 132 1.55 7.44 8.92
C GLY A 132 2.23 8.80 8.80
N VAL A 133 2.91 9.23 9.87
CA VAL A 133 3.65 10.51 9.89
C VAL A 133 4.69 10.58 8.77
N THR A 134 5.38 9.47 8.49
CA THR A 134 6.35 9.41 7.37
C THR A 134 5.68 9.72 6.04
N THR A 135 4.55 9.10 5.73
CA THR A 135 3.80 9.32 4.49
C THR A 135 3.34 10.77 4.39
N LYS A 136 2.78 11.33 5.46
CA LYS A 136 2.34 12.74 5.51
C LYS A 136 3.49 13.71 5.22
N LEU A 137 4.68 13.44 5.75
CA LEU A 137 5.87 14.25 5.46
C LEU A 137 6.37 14.04 4.03
N LEU A 138 6.40 12.79 3.55
CA LEU A 138 6.84 12.45 2.19
C LEU A 138 5.93 13.01 1.10
N ALA A 139 4.65 13.24 1.38
CA ALA A 139 3.70 13.87 0.46
C ALA A 139 4.12 15.27 -0.03
N GLN A 140 5.14 15.89 0.57
CA GLN A 140 5.69 17.16 0.12
C GLN A 140 6.91 17.02 -0.79
N TYR A 141 7.43 15.79 -0.98
CA TYR A 141 8.70 15.54 -1.65
C TYR A 141 8.63 14.47 -2.73
N VAL A 142 7.77 13.46 -2.59
CA VAL A 142 7.69 12.34 -3.54
C VAL A 142 6.80 12.67 -4.73
N ASP A 143 7.04 12.03 -5.87
CA ASP A 143 6.26 12.31 -7.08
C ASP A 143 4.83 11.80 -6.97
N LYS A 144 4.69 10.63 -6.35
CA LYS A 144 3.42 9.94 -6.27
C LYS A 144 3.29 9.16 -4.96
N ILE A 145 2.07 9.19 -4.42
CA ILE A 145 1.67 8.30 -3.34
C ILE A 145 0.55 7.40 -3.84
N LEU A 146 0.78 6.09 -3.73
CA LEU A 146 -0.18 5.05 -3.99
C LEU A 146 -0.94 4.79 -2.69
N LEU A 147 -2.26 4.85 -2.76
CA LEU A 147 -3.13 4.68 -1.60
C LEU A 147 -3.83 3.34 -1.71
N ALA A 148 -3.85 2.58 -0.61
CA ALA A 148 -4.69 1.39 -0.54
C ALA A 148 -6.17 1.75 -0.64
N VAL A 149 -6.60 2.80 0.08
CA VAL A 149 -7.99 3.25 0.15
C VAL A 149 -8.11 4.76 -0.10
N PRO A 150 -9.18 5.24 -0.73
CA PRO A 150 -9.36 6.66 -1.06
C PRO A 150 -9.44 7.58 0.16
N GLU A 151 -9.93 7.09 1.29
CA GLU A 151 -10.10 7.85 2.54
C GLU A 151 -8.77 8.40 3.08
N ALA A 152 -7.65 7.76 2.76
CA ALA A 152 -6.32 8.21 3.16
C ALA A 152 -5.99 9.60 2.60
N LYS A 153 -6.52 9.94 1.42
CA LYS A 153 -6.22 11.20 0.71
C LYS A 153 -6.58 12.44 1.54
N LYS A 154 -7.65 12.38 2.35
CA LYS A 154 -8.12 13.54 3.15
C LYS A 154 -7.13 14.02 4.22
N TYR A 155 -6.12 13.20 4.53
CA TYR A 155 -5.08 13.53 5.52
C TYR A 155 -3.74 13.92 4.88
N LEU A 156 -3.66 13.98 3.55
CA LEU A 156 -2.44 14.18 2.79
C LEU A 156 -2.48 15.52 2.05
N SER A 157 -1.31 16.04 1.70
CA SER A 157 -1.18 17.35 1.04
C SER A 157 -1.63 17.30 -0.42
N ASP A 158 -2.32 18.32 -0.93
CA ASP A 158 -2.66 18.39 -2.36
C ASP A 158 -1.47 18.62 -3.31
N ARG A 159 -0.25 18.72 -2.78
CA ARG A 159 0.98 18.93 -3.56
C ARG A 159 1.53 17.67 -4.24
N CYS A 160 1.00 16.49 -3.92
CA CYS A 160 1.45 15.22 -4.50
C CYS A 160 0.39 14.63 -5.44
N GLN A 161 0.82 13.81 -6.39
CA GLN A 161 -0.11 12.99 -7.15
C GLN A 161 -0.50 11.74 -6.35
N TYR A 162 -1.78 11.38 -6.41
CA TYR A 162 -2.31 10.20 -5.74
C TYR A 162 -2.93 9.22 -6.74
N SER A 163 -2.75 7.93 -6.49
CA SER A 163 -3.47 6.86 -7.21
C SER A 163 -3.99 5.85 -6.22
N ILE A 164 -5.23 5.41 -6.38
CA ILE A 164 -5.77 4.30 -5.59
C ILE A 164 -5.31 3.01 -6.24
N THR A 165 -4.59 2.18 -5.50
CA THR A 165 -4.03 0.91 -5.98
C THR A 165 -4.45 -0.30 -5.17
N GLY A 166 -5.00 -0.10 -3.97
CA GLY A 166 -5.17 -1.22 -3.02
C GLY A 166 -3.85 -1.64 -2.38
N ASN A 167 -3.93 -2.62 -1.49
CA ASN A 167 -2.76 -3.36 -1.01
C ASN A 167 -2.56 -4.62 -1.87
N PRO A 168 -1.31 -5.02 -2.15
CA PRO A 168 -1.02 -6.37 -2.63
C PRO A 168 -1.64 -7.45 -1.73
N VAL A 169 -2.45 -8.31 -2.33
CA VAL A 169 -3.02 -9.52 -1.70
C VAL A 169 -2.26 -10.73 -2.23
N ARG A 170 -2.15 -11.78 -1.41
CA ARG A 170 -1.50 -13.04 -1.80
C ARG A 170 -2.33 -13.74 -2.86
N GLU A 171 -1.67 -14.27 -3.89
CA GLU A 171 -2.36 -15.06 -4.92
C GLU A 171 -3.10 -16.26 -4.35
N SER A 172 -2.55 -16.92 -3.33
CA SER A 172 -3.20 -18.08 -2.71
C SER A 172 -4.54 -17.74 -2.06
N ILE A 173 -4.75 -16.48 -1.63
CA ILE A 173 -6.06 -16.00 -1.13
C ILE A 173 -6.97 -15.64 -2.30
N LEU A 174 -6.43 -15.00 -3.35
CA LEU A 174 -7.20 -14.60 -4.54
C LEU A 174 -7.81 -15.80 -5.29
N PHE A 175 -7.08 -16.91 -5.33
CA PHE A 175 -7.47 -18.13 -6.05
C PHE A 175 -7.89 -19.26 -5.12
N ALA A 176 -8.18 -18.97 -3.84
CA ALA A 176 -8.58 -19.99 -2.89
C ALA A 176 -9.94 -20.58 -3.26
N ASP A 177 -10.06 -21.90 -3.21
CA ASP A 177 -11.30 -22.63 -3.47
C ASP A 177 -11.99 -22.95 -2.14
N ARG A 178 -13.19 -22.39 -1.97
CA ARG A 178 -13.99 -22.56 -0.76
C ARG A 178 -14.47 -24.00 -0.57
N GLU A 179 -14.94 -24.66 -1.61
CA GLU A 179 -15.48 -26.03 -1.49
C GLU A 179 -14.36 -26.99 -1.10
N LYS A 180 -13.20 -26.85 -1.75
CA LYS A 180 -12.00 -27.62 -1.41
C LYS A 180 -11.54 -27.35 0.02
N ALA A 181 -11.52 -26.09 0.44
CA ALA A 181 -11.12 -25.72 1.80
C ALA A 181 -12.09 -26.29 2.85
N ARG A 182 -13.41 -26.21 2.63
CA ARG A 182 -14.40 -26.78 3.56
C ARG A 182 -14.32 -28.29 3.64
N ALA A 183 -14.11 -28.97 2.51
CA ALA A 183 -13.87 -30.41 2.47
C ALA A 183 -12.60 -30.80 3.24
N LYS A 184 -11.52 -30.02 3.12
CA LYS A 184 -10.27 -30.22 3.88
C LYS A 184 -10.50 -30.21 5.40
N PHE A 185 -11.38 -29.34 5.88
CA PHE A 185 -11.73 -29.25 7.31
C PHE A 185 -12.90 -30.16 7.74
N GLY A 186 -13.50 -30.91 6.80
CA GLY A 186 -14.64 -31.77 7.08
C GLY A 186 -15.93 -31.00 7.43
N PHE A 187 -16.04 -29.75 7.01
CA PHE A 187 -17.23 -28.93 7.27
C PHE A 187 -18.36 -29.31 6.31
N ARG A 188 -19.56 -29.49 6.86
CA ARG A 188 -20.78 -29.73 6.07
C ARG A 188 -21.27 -28.44 5.44
N GLU A 189 -22.26 -28.49 4.55
CA GLU A 189 -22.78 -27.29 3.89
C GLU A 189 -23.49 -26.35 4.89
N GLU A 190 -24.20 -26.94 5.86
CA GLU A 190 -24.96 -26.22 6.90
C GLU A 190 -24.10 -25.66 8.05
N ASP A 191 -22.84 -26.06 8.14
CA ASP A 191 -21.93 -25.60 9.19
C ASP A 191 -21.53 -24.14 8.95
N ILE A 192 -21.49 -23.33 10.01
CA ILE A 192 -20.99 -21.95 9.98
C ILE A 192 -19.58 -21.94 10.57
N CYS A 193 -18.59 -21.59 9.74
CA CYS A 193 -17.21 -21.50 10.17
C CYS A 193 -16.84 -20.08 10.63
N ILE A 194 -16.49 -19.94 11.90
CA ILE A 194 -15.96 -18.71 12.50
C ILE A 194 -14.45 -18.81 12.59
N LEU A 195 -13.76 -18.03 11.76
CA LEU A 195 -12.31 -17.86 11.80
C LEU A 195 -11.97 -16.69 12.73
N SER A 196 -11.03 -16.88 13.66
CA SER A 196 -10.66 -15.81 14.59
C SER A 196 -9.16 -15.73 14.88
N PHE A 197 -8.61 -14.50 14.91
CA PHE A 197 -7.18 -14.30 15.16
C PHE A 197 -6.81 -12.88 15.63
N GLY A 198 -5.83 -12.81 16.53
CA GLY A 198 -5.30 -11.56 17.10
C GLY A 198 -4.02 -11.00 16.46
N GLY A 199 -3.44 -11.71 15.49
CA GLY A 199 -2.07 -11.51 14.99
C GLY A 199 -1.06 -12.41 15.69
N SER A 200 0.21 -12.40 15.26
CA SER A 200 1.22 -13.38 15.69
C SER A 200 1.49 -13.42 17.20
N GLN A 201 1.43 -12.27 17.87
CA GLN A 201 1.58 -12.19 19.33
C GLN A 201 0.30 -12.61 20.07
N GLY A 202 -0.85 -12.64 19.39
CA GLY A 202 -2.15 -12.83 20.01
C GLY A 202 -2.76 -11.53 20.56
N ALA A 203 -4.03 -11.61 20.92
CA ALA A 203 -4.78 -10.48 21.46
C ALA A 203 -5.55 -10.93 22.70
N ARG A 204 -5.04 -10.61 23.90
CA ARG A 204 -5.61 -11.09 25.17
C ARG A 204 -7.12 -10.89 25.28
N ARG A 205 -7.62 -9.67 25.05
CA ARG A 205 -9.07 -9.37 25.12
C ARG A 205 -9.89 -10.15 24.09
N LEU A 206 -9.33 -10.39 22.90
CA LEU A 206 -9.96 -11.24 21.90
C LEU A 206 -10.02 -12.69 22.37
N ASN A 207 -8.92 -13.22 22.91
CA ASN A 207 -8.87 -14.58 23.44
C ASN A 207 -9.85 -14.78 24.61
N GLU A 208 -9.95 -13.81 25.53
CA GLU A 208 -10.97 -13.81 26.60
C GLU A 208 -12.40 -13.90 26.03
N ALA A 209 -12.73 -13.04 25.07
CA ALA A 209 -14.06 -13.04 24.43
C ALA A 209 -14.33 -14.28 23.56
N MET A 210 -13.31 -14.86 22.92
CA MET A 210 -13.44 -16.11 22.17
C MET A 210 -13.66 -17.31 23.09
N ALA A 211 -13.01 -17.34 24.27
CA ALA A 211 -13.30 -18.36 25.27
C ALA A 211 -14.75 -18.26 25.78
N ASP A 212 -15.27 -17.04 25.98
CA ASP A 212 -16.69 -16.82 26.31
C ASP A 212 -17.61 -17.32 25.18
N LEU A 213 -17.25 -17.06 23.92
CA LEU A 213 -18.03 -17.48 22.75
C LEU A 213 -18.08 -19.00 22.62
N LEU A 214 -16.94 -19.69 22.78
CA LEU A 214 -16.84 -21.15 22.78
C LEU A 214 -17.68 -21.79 23.91
N ALA A 215 -17.81 -21.10 25.05
CA ALA A 215 -18.64 -21.57 26.15
C ALA A 215 -20.14 -21.38 25.86
N TRP A 216 -20.50 -20.24 25.27
CA TRP A 216 -21.87 -19.92 24.87
C TRP A 216 -22.42 -20.82 23.75
N GLU A 217 -21.55 -21.36 22.89
CA GLU A 217 -21.97 -22.25 21.81
C GLU A 217 -22.18 -23.71 22.22
N GLN A 218 -21.86 -24.11 23.45
CA GLN A 218 -22.07 -25.47 23.91
C GLN A 218 -23.51 -25.94 23.60
N GLY A 219 -23.62 -27.01 22.82
CA GLY A 219 -24.90 -27.55 22.33
C GLY A 219 -25.37 -27.05 20.95
N LYS A 220 -24.61 -26.18 20.26
CA LYS A 220 -24.86 -25.78 18.87
C LYS A 220 -24.02 -26.62 17.90
N GLU A 221 -24.64 -27.62 17.25
CA GLU A 221 -23.89 -28.60 16.45
C GLU A 221 -23.34 -28.08 15.11
N ASN A 222 -23.86 -26.95 14.61
CA ASN A 222 -23.50 -26.40 13.31
C ASN A 222 -22.49 -25.25 13.36
N LEU A 223 -21.97 -24.88 14.54
CA LEU A 223 -20.89 -23.89 14.63
C LEU A 223 -19.53 -24.60 14.61
N ARG A 224 -18.59 -24.02 13.86
CA ARG A 224 -17.21 -24.47 13.74
C ARG A 224 -16.29 -23.30 14.01
N HIS A 225 -15.28 -23.51 14.82
CA HIS A 225 -14.30 -22.48 15.17
C HIS A 225 -12.91 -22.86 14.66
N ILE A 226 -12.23 -21.89 14.06
CA ILE A 226 -10.78 -21.93 13.86
C ILE A 226 -10.24 -20.70 14.58
N HIS A 227 -9.47 -20.90 15.65
CA HIS A 227 -8.98 -19.80 16.49
C HIS A 227 -7.46 -19.83 16.63
N ALA A 228 -6.81 -18.73 16.22
CA ALA A 228 -5.40 -18.49 16.53
C ALA A 228 -5.25 -17.67 17.80
N THR A 229 -4.72 -18.31 18.84
CA THR A 229 -4.48 -17.70 20.16
C THR A 229 -3.30 -16.71 20.12
N GLY A 230 -2.36 -16.93 19.20
CA GLY A 230 -1.06 -16.25 19.12
C GLY A 230 -0.09 -16.70 20.21
N MET A 231 1.17 -16.33 20.06
CA MET A 231 2.28 -16.80 20.91
C MET A 231 2.00 -16.65 22.42
N TYR A 232 1.43 -15.53 22.87
CA TYR A 232 1.11 -15.34 24.30
C TYR A 232 -0.17 -16.06 24.76
N GLY A 233 -1.00 -16.49 23.82
CA GLY A 233 -2.26 -17.16 24.10
C GLY A 233 -2.12 -18.66 24.33
N VAL A 234 -1.03 -19.29 23.87
CA VAL A 234 -0.79 -20.74 24.02
C VAL A 234 -0.89 -21.19 25.47
N ASP A 235 -0.22 -20.47 26.38
CA ASP A 235 -0.19 -20.84 27.81
C ASP A 235 -1.44 -20.39 28.58
N VAL A 236 -2.13 -19.34 28.10
CA VAL A 236 -3.21 -18.67 28.86
C VAL A 236 -4.59 -19.18 28.46
N PHE A 237 -4.80 -19.48 27.18
CA PHE A 237 -6.12 -19.83 26.63
C PHE A 237 -6.72 -21.12 27.24
N PRO A 238 -5.95 -22.20 27.50
CA PRO A 238 -6.47 -23.37 28.19
C PRO A 238 -7.04 -23.06 29.59
N GLY A 239 -6.43 -22.11 30.31
CA GLY A 239 -6.96 -21.63 31.59
C GLY A 239 -8.30 -20.92 31.44
N LEU A 240 -8.41 -20.03 30.45
CA LEU A 240 -9.65 -19.30 30.14
C LEU A 240 -10.80 -20.25 29.81
N LEU A 241 -10.53 -21.32 29.07
CA LEU A 241 -11.50 -22.35 28.73
C LEU A 241 -11.98 -23.10 29.98
N LYS A 242 -11.06 -23.54 30.85
CA LYS A 242 -11.39 -24.23 32.11
C LYS A 242 -12.24 -23.38 33.04
N GLU A 243 -11.93 -22.09 33.16
CA GLU A 243 -12.71 -21.13 33.96
C GLU A 243 -14.18 -21.02 33.49
N ARG A 244 -14.45 -21.38 32.23
CA ARG A 244 -15.79 -21.34 31.61
C ARG A 244 -16.44 -22.72 31.49
N GLY A 245 -15.85 -23.74 32.15
CA GLY A 245 -16.39 -25.10 32.15
C GLY A 245 -16.12 -25.91 30.89
N LEU A 246 -15.16 -25.49 30.06
CA LEU A 246 -14.74 -26.22 28.86
C LEU A 246 -13.49 -27.06 29.13
N ASP A 247 -13.42 -28.23 28.52
CA ASP A 247 -12.21 -29.06 28.49
C ASP A 247 -11.33 -28.65 27.30
N PRO A 248 -10.13 -28.08 27.51
CA PRO A 248 -9.25 -27.67 26.42
C PRO A 248 -8.79 -28.83 25.52
N GLU A 249 -8.78 -30.06 26.04
CA GLU A 249 -8.37 -31.26 25.29
C GLU A 249 -9.53 -31.86 24.47
N ASN A 250 -10.76 -31.40 24.68
CA ASN A 250 -11.95 -31.94 24.03
C ASN A 250 -12.89 -30.82 23.57
N LEU A 251 -12.54 -30.19 22.45
CA LEU A 251 -13.34 -29.18 21.76
C LEU A 251 -13.76 -29.69 20.36
N PRO A 252 -14.81 -30.53 20.24
CA PRO A 252 -15.15 -31.19 18.98
C PRO A 252 -15.56 -30.23 17.84
N HIS A 253 -15.86 -28.98 18.17
CA HIS A 253 -16.26 -27.94 17.23
C HIS A 253 -15.19 -26.84 17.04
N ALA A 254 -14.03 -26.92 17.69
CA ALA A 254 -13.01 -25.88 17.63
C ALA A 254 -11.60 -26.42 17.34
N ASP A 255 -10.96 -25.82 16.34
CA ASP A 255 -9.55 -25.98 16.01
C ASP A 255 -8.77 -24.79 16.60
N ILE A 256 -8.09 -25.05 17.72
CA ILE A 256 -7.31 -24.05 18.44
C ILE A 256 -5.85 -24.17 18.06
N ARG A 257 -5.28 -23.07 17.55
CA ARG A 257 -3.90 -23.02 17.04
C ARG A 257 -3.13 -21.88 17.68
N GLU A 258 -1.80 -21.99 17.73
CA GLU A 258 -0.94 -20.84 18.02
C GLU A 258 -0.98 -19.84 16.85
N TYR A 259 -0.76 -20.32 15.63
CA TYR A 259 -0.65 -19.52 14.42
C TYR A 259 -1.28 -20.26 13.22
N ILE A 260 -1.92 -19.51 12.32
CA ILE A 260 -2.53 -20.06 11.10
C ILE A 260 -1.54 -19.94 9.94
N ASN A 261 -0.99 -21.08 9.51
CA ASN A 261 -0.08 -21.16 8.38
C ASN A 261 -0.81 -21.27 7.03
N ASP A 262 -1.94 -21.98 7.01
CA ASP A 262 -2.86 -22.14 5.87
C ASP A 262 -4.01 -21.13 5.94
N MET A 263 -3.66 -19.84 5.98
CA MET A 263 -4.64 -18.75 6.11
C MET A 263 -5.57 -18.66 4.90
N ASP A 264 -5.08 -19.01 3.71
CA ASP A 264 -5.87 -19.14 2.49
C ASP A 264 -7.01 -20.15 2.63
N ASP A 265 -6.72 -21.37 3.07
CA ASP A 265 -7.74 -22.40 3.29
C ASP A 265 -8.70 -21.98 4.42
N CYS A 266 -8.18 -21.51 5.55
CA CYS A 266 -9.00 -21.05 6.67
C CYS A 266 -9.96 -19.93 6.26
N LEU A 267 -9.47 -18.92 5.53
CA LEU A 267 -10.24 -17.77 5.08
C LEU A 267 -11.24 -18.15 3.98
N ALA A 268 -10.89 -19.10 3.11
CA ALA A 268 -11.81 -19.63 2.11
C ALA A 268 -12.95 -20.42 2.74
N ALA A 269 -12.68 -21.20 3.79
CA ALA A 269 -13.69 -21.98 4.50
C ALA A 269 -14.63 -21.12 5.39
N ALA A 270 -14.13 -19.99 5.91
CA ALA A 270 -14.83 -19.14 6.86
C ALA A 270 -16.13 -18.51 6.32
N ASP A 271 -17.14 -18.41 7.17
CA ASP A 271 -18.37 -17.65 6.98
C ASP A 271 -18.25 -16.28 7.64
N LEU A 272 -17.68 -16.25 8.85
CA LEU A 272 -17.46 -15.04 9.63
C LEU A 272 -15.99 -14.98 10.09
N VAL A 273 -15.37 -13.81 9.95
CA VAL A 273 -14.01 -13.57 10.47
C VAL A 273 -14.04 -12.60 11.64
N ILE A 274 -13.39 -12.96 12.74
CA ILE A 274 -13.29 -12.14 13.95
C ILE A 274 -11.82 -11.82 14.21
N GLY A 275 -11.42 -10.55 14.10
CA GLY A 275 -10.00 -10.25 14.24
C GLY A 275 -9.65 -8.78 14.28
N ARG A 276 -8.35 -8.52 14.23
CA ARG A 276 -7.80 -7.16 14.17
C ARG A 276 -7.97 -6.56 12.78
N SER A 277 -8.01 -5.23 12.71
CA SER A 277 -8.21 -4.46 11.48
C SER A 277 -6.91 -3.89 10.90
N GLY A 278 -5.87 -4.75 10.82
CA GLY A 278 -4.65 -4.40 10.10
C GLY A 278 -4.92 -4.23 8.60
N ALA A 279 -4.24 -3.28 7.94
CA ALA A 279 -4.51 -2.94 6.54
C ALA A 279 -4.48 -4.15 5.59
N LEU A 280 -3.45 -5.02 5.69
CA LEU A 280 -3.36 -6.22 4.86
C LEU A 280 -4.45 -7.24 5.16
N THR A 281 -4.79 -7.41 6.45
CA THR A 281 -5.90 -8.27 6.85
C THR A 281 -7.20 -7.81 6.20
N LEU A 282 -7.50 -6.51 6.23
CA LEU A 282 -8.71 -6.00 5.60
C LEU A 282 -8.71 -6.24 4.08
N SER A 283 -7.58 -6.02 3.40
CA SER A 283 -7.49 -6.32 1.97
C SER A 283 -7.63 -7.81 1.64
N GLU A 284 -7.16 -8.70 2.53
CA GLU A 284 -7.41 -10.15 2.41
C GLU A 284 -8.90 -10.50 2.63
N LEU A 285 -9.58 -9.86 3.59
CA LEU A 285 -11.03 -10.03 3.83
C LEU A 285 -11.88 -9.52 2.67
N GLU A 286 -11.55 -8.34 2.15
CA GLU A 286 -12.17 -7.75 0.96
C GLU A 286 -12.02 -8.69 -0.23
N ALA A 287 -10.80 -9.16 -0.51
CA ALA A 287 -10.54 -10.09 -1.61
C ALA A 287 -11.33 -11.40 -1.48
N ALA A 288 -11.40 -11.96 -0.28
CA ALA A 288 -12.15 -13.19 -0.01
C ALA A 288 -13.68 -12.99 0.11
N GLY A 289 -14.15 -11.74 0.14
CA GLY A 289 -15.57 -11.41 0.31
C GLY A 289 -16.17 -11.90 1.62
N ARG A 290 -15.42 -11.78 2.73
CA ARG A 290 -15.83 -12.32 4.04
C ARG A 290 -16.46 -11.28 4.95
N ALA A 291 -17.60 -11.65 5.53
CA ALA A 291 -18.19 -10.90 6.63
C ALA A 291 -17.23 -10.91 7.82
N SER A 292 -17.15 -9.79 8.55
CA SER A 292 -16.23 -9.69 9.67
C SER A 292 -16.76 -8.90 10.86
N ILE A 293 -16.32 -9.31 12.05
CA ILE A 293 -16.32 -8.52 13.28
C ILE A 293 -14.88 -8.05 13.49
N LEU A 294 -14.66 -6.75 13.39
CA LEU A 294 -13.35 -6.13 13.52
C LEU A 294 -13.19 -5.55 14.92
N ILE A 295 -12.09 -5.91 15.59
CA ILE A 295 -11.70 -5.41 16.90
C ILE A 295 -10.39 -4.61 16.76
N PRO A 296 -10.46 -3.30 16.44
CA PRO A 296 -9.27 -2.48 16.30
C PRO A 296 -8.37 -2.52 17.53
N SER A 297 -7.06 -2.69 17.32
CA SER A 297 -6.10 -2.60 18.42
C SER A 297 -5.96 -1.16 18.90
N PRO A 298 -6.10 -0.88 20.22
CA PRO A 298 -5.90 0.46 20.77
C PRO A 298 -4.41 0.85 20.86
N ASN A 299 -3.51 -0.12 20.72
CA ASN A 299 -2.08 0.03 21.00
C ASN A 299 -1.24 0.41 19.77
N VAL A 300 -1.88 0.71 18.64
CA VAL A 300 -1.19 1.07 17.40
C VAL A 300 -1.08 2.58 17.23
N ALA A 301 -0.03 3.02 16.54
CA ALA A 301 0.21 4.44 16.31
C ALA A 301 -0.96 5.09 15.57
N GLU A 302 -1.37 6.28 16.03
CA GLU A 302 -2.44 7.09 15.41
C GLU A 302 -3.81 6.40 15.31
N ASN A 303 -4.06 5.35 16.10
CA ASN A 303 -5.32 4.59 16.05
C ASN A 303 -5.69 4.13 14.62
N HIS A 304 -4.69 3.83 13.77
CA HIS A 304 -4.93 3.57 12.34
C HIS A 304 -5.83 2.34 12.11
N GLN A 305 -5.81 1.35 13.02
CA GLN A 305 -6.67 0.17 12.91
C GLN A 305 -8.16 0.54 13.05
N TYR A 306 -8.51 1.51 13.89
CA TYR A 306 -9.89 1.99 13.98
C TYR A 306 -10.31 2.64 12.67
N HIS A 307 -9.47 3.54 12.13
CA HIS A 307 -9.76 4.17 10.84
C HIS A 307 -9.87 3.17 9.70
N ASN A 308 -9.02 2.15 9.67
CA ASN A 308 -9.11 1.05 8.70
C ASN A 308 -10.44 0.30 8.84
N ALA A 309 -10.84 -0.10 10.06
CA ALA A 309 -12.08 -0.81 10.31
C ALA A 309 -13.32 0.01 9.90
N MET A 310 -13.28 1.32 10.16
CA MET A 310 -14.38 2.22 9.81
C MET A 310 -14.58 2.37 8.29
N VAL A 311 -13.56 2.12 7.46
CA VAL A 311 -13.76 2.08 5.99
C VAL A 311 -14.78 1.00 5.64
N LEU A 312 -14.62 -0.22 6.15
CA LEU A 312 -15.55 -1.32 5.89
C LEU A 312 -16.89 -1.09 6.58
N ALA A 313 -16.88 -0.60 7.84
CA ALA A 313 -18.11 -0.35 8.58
C ALA A 313 -19.03 0.66 7.88
N ASN A 314 -18.46 1.76 7.36
CA ASN A 314 -19.21 2.80 6.65
C ASN A 314 -19.80 2.33 5.31
N HIS A 315 -19.35 1.20 4.79
CA HIS A 315 -19.86 0.57 3.57
C HIS A 315 -20.73 -0.66 3.86
N ASP A 316 -21.17 -0.85 5.11
CA ASP A 316 -21.91 -2.05 5.53
C ASP A 316 -21.18 -3.35 5.13
N ALA A 317 -19.85 -3.37 5.29
CA ALA A 317 -18.99 -4.51 4.94
C ALA A 317 -18.41 -5.24 6.18
N ALA A 318 -18.49 -4.63 7.37
CA ALA A 318 -18.05 -5.23 8.62
C ALA A 318 -18.79 -4.64 9.82
N VAL A 319 -18.83 -5.39 10.91
CA VAL A 319 -19.22 -4.88 12.24
C VAL A 319 -17.95 -4.51 13.01
N VAL A 320 -17.96 -3.38 13.72
CA VAL A 320 -16.79 -2.93 14.50
C VAL A 320 -17.14 -2.93 15.99
N ILE A 321 -16.28 -3.55 16.79
CA ILE A 321 -16.34 -3.51 18.26
C ILE A 321 -15.00 -2.96 18.74
N GLU A 322 -14.99 -1.76 19.32
CA GLU A 322 -13.77 -1.26 19.94
C GLU A 322 -13.37 -2.15 21.13
N GLU A 323 -12.07 -2.37 21.34
CA GLU A 323 -11.58 -3.26 22.40
C GLU A 323 -12.03 -2.86 23.81
N LYS A 324 -12.26 -1.56 24.05
CA LYS A 324 -12.77 -1.05 25.33
C LYS A 324 -14.22 -1.50 25.61
N ASP A 325 -14.97 -1.80 24.56
CA ASP A 325 -16.37 -2.23 24.60
C ASP A 325 -16.51 -3.75 24.34
N LEU A 326 -15.38 -4.45 24.16
CA LEU A 326 -15.35 -5.89 23.93
C LEU A 326 -15.52 -6.63 25.27
N SER A 327 -16.66 -7.30 25.42
CA SER A 327 -16.95 -8.28 26.46
C SER A 327 -17.43 -9.59 25.85
N GLY A 328 -17.37 -10.69 26.60
CA GLY A 328 -17.97 -11.97 26.19
C GLY A 328 -19.43 -11.83 25.79
N GLN A 329 -20.23 -11.14 26.61
CA GLN A 329 -21.64 -10.88 26.31
C GLN A 329 -21.82 -10.13 24.98
N ARG A 330 -21.04 -9.06 24.75
CA ARG A 330 -21.11 -8.27 23.51
C ARG A 330 -20.67 -9.10 22.29
N MET A 331 -19.66 -9.96 22.44
CA MET A 331 -19.21 -10.86 21.40
C MET A 331 -20.31 -11.87 21.05
N CYS A 332 -20.84 -12.59 22.04
CA CYS A 332 -21.88 -13.60 21.84
C CYS A 332 -23.14 -13.00 21.21
N SER A 333 -23.62 -11.84 21.69
CA SER A 333 -24.81 -11.20 21.12
C SER A 333 -24.59 -10.79 19.66
N THR A 334 -23.42 -10.23 19.33
CA THR A 334 -23.11 -9.81 17.96
C THR A 334 -23.00 -11.01 17.02
N VAL A 335 -22.36 -12.10 17.46
CA VAL A 335 -22.27 -13.34 16.67
C VAL A 335 -23.67 -13.93 16.48
N GLU A 336 -24.47 -14.01 17.53
CA GLU A 336 -25.85 -14.52 17.48
C GLU A 336 -26.72 -13.75 16.48
N GLU A 337 -26.66 -12.41 16.49
CA GLU A 337 -27.37 -11.55 15.54
C GLU A 337 -26.97 -11.88 14.08
N LEU A 338 -25.67 -12.05 13.81
CA LEU A 338 -25.17 -12.29 12.46
C LEU A 338 -25.48 -13.70 11.96
N ILE A 339 -25.38 -14.73 12.79
CA ILE A 339 -25.63 -16.12 12.36
C ILE A 339 -27.14 -16.41 12.22
N ARG A 340 -28.00 -15.70 12.96
CA ARG A 340 -29.47 -15.81 12.82
C ARG A 340 -29.99 -15.15 11.55
N ASP A 341 -29.23 -14.22 10.96
CA ASP A 341 -29.54 -13.59 9.68
C ASP A 341 -28.46 -13.90 8.62
N PRO A 342 -28.55 -15.07 7.95
CA PRO A 342 -27.64 -15.43 6.86
C PRO A 342 -27.61 -14.39 5.73
N GLN A 343 -28.69 -13.62 5.53
CA GLN A 343 -28.74 -12.60 4.50
C GLN A 343 -27.88 -11.39 4.89
N ARG A 344 -27.90 -10.97 6.16
CA ARG A 344 -26.99 -9.93 6.66
C ARG A 344 -25.54 -10.37 6.52
N LEU A 345 -25.20 -11.60 6.91
CA LEU A 345 -23.83 -12.13 6.79
C LEU A 345 -23.37 -12.13 5.32
N ARG A 346 -24.19 -12.61 4.38
CA ARG A 346 -23.89 -12.53 2.94
C ARG A 346 -23.73 -11.09 2.45
N THR A 347 -24.58 -10.17 2.91
CA THR A 347 -24.55 -8.75 2.51
C THR A 347 -23.23 -8.10 2.94
N LEU A 348 -22.78 -8.33 4.17
CA LEU A 348 -21.49 -7.83 4.66
C LEU A 348 -20.33 -8.34 3.79
N GLY A 349 -20.29 -9.64 3.51
CA GLY A 349 -19.25 -10.24 2.67
C GLY A 349 -19.24 -9.70 1.24
N GLN A 350 -20.41 -9.57 0.60
CA GLN A 350 -20.53 -9.00 -0.74
C GLN A 350 -20.09 -7.52 -0.79
N ASN A 351 -20.43 -6.75 0.24
CA ASN A 351 -20.00 -5.35 0.32
C ASN A 351 -18.49 -5.24 0.56
N ALA A 352 -17.89 -6.13 1.37
CA ALA A 352 -16.43 -6.22 1.50
C ALA A 352 -15.78 -6.53 0.14
N GLN A 353 -16.33 -7.45 -0.63
CA GLN A 353 -15.81 -7.79 -1.96
C GLN A 353 -15.88 -6.63 -2.95
N LYS A 354 -16.92 -5.80 -2.90
CA LYS A 354 -17.04 -4.59 -3.75
C LYS A 354 -15.94 -3.56 -3.48
N LEU A 355 -15.33 -3.55 -2.29
CA LEU A 355 -14.22 -2.68 -1.94
C LEU A 355 -12.87 -3.22 -2.42
N ALA A 356 -12.79 -4.50 -2.78
CA ALA A 356 -11.55 -5.17 -3.11
C ALA A 356 -10.90 -4.62 -4.39
N ILE A 357 -9.59 -4.43 -4.34
CA ILE A 357 -8.75 -4.12 -5.51
C ILE A 357 -7.82 -5.30 -5.75
N LEU A 358 -8.25 -6.25 -6.59
CA LEU A 358 -7.57 -7.54 -6.79
C LEU A 358 -6.32 -7.43 -7.67
N ASP A 359 -6.22 -6.38 -8.48
CA ASP A 359 -5.12 -6.11 -9.42
C ASP A 359 -4.06 -5.15 -8.84
N ALA A 360 -3.91 -5.09 -7.52
CA ALA A 360 -3.05 -4.12 -6.84
C ALA A 360 -1.58 -4.16 -7.31
N ASN A 361 -0.99 -5.35 -7.44
CA ASN A 361 0.38 -5.50 -7.95
C ASN A 361 0.53 -4.92 -9.36
N GLN A 362 -0.41 -5.22 -10.25
CA GLN A 362 -0.44 -4.68 -11.61
C GLN A 362 -0.59 -3.16 -11.61
N LYS A 363 -1.53 -2.63 -10.83
CA LYS A 363 -1.73 -1.17 -10.70
C LYS A 363 -0.47 -0.50 -10.20
N ILE A 364 0.20 -1.04 -9.18
CA ILE A 364 1.45 -0.46 -8.62
C ILE A 364 2.58 -0.47 -9.66
N CYS A 365 2.69 -1.51 -10.48
CA CYS A 365 3.72 -1.58 -11.52
C CYS A 365 3.44 -0.66 -12.71
N ASN A 366 2.17 -0.52 -13.09
CA ASN A 366 1.75 0.24 -14.27
C ASN A 366 1.45 1.72 -13.95
N GLN A 367 2.12 2.28 -12.95
CA GLN A 367 1.86 3.65 -12.52
C GLN A 367 2.25 4.67 -13.60
N LYS A 368 1.23 5.24 -14.24
CA LYS A 368 1.38 6.39 -15.13
C LYS A 368 1.31 7.70 -14.34
N PHE A 369 2.08 8.71 -14.75
CA PHE A 369 1.91 10.09 -14.30
C PHE A 369 0.87 10.77 -15.18
N TYR A 370 -0.04 11.57 -14.61
CA TYR A 370 -1.15 12.16 -15.37
C TYR A 370 -1.16 13.68 -15.28
N PHE A 371 -1.14 14.36 -16.42
CA PHE A 371 -1.46 15.77 -16.52
C PHE A 371 -2.97 15.95 -16.33
N SER A 372 -3.36 16.72 -15.31
CA SER A 372 -4.76 16.94 -14.95
C SER A 372 -5.13 18.41 -15.10
N PHE A 373 -6.27 18.69 -15.72
CA PHE A 373 -6.81 20.05 -15.85
C PHE A 373 -8.34 20.02 -15.87
N ARG A 374 -8.95 21.15 -15.51
CA ARG A 374 -10.41 21.32 -15.57
C ARG A 374 -10.79 22.20 -16.76
N TYR A 375 -11.78 21.77 -17.53
CA TYR A 375 -12.33 22.55 -18.65
C TYR A 375 -13.83 22.34 -18.75
N LYS A 376 -14.61 23.43 -18.90
CA LYS A 376 -16.08 23.40 -18.96
C LYS A 376 -16.76 22.56 -17.86
N SER A 377 -16.25 22.67 -16.63
CA SER A 377 -16.73 21.92 -15.45
C SER A 377 -16.47 20.41 -15.45
N GLU A 378 -15.67 19.91 -16.40
CA GLU A 378 -15.21 18.52 -16.43
C GLU A 378 -13.72 18.42 -16.07
N ASP A 379 -13.34 17.35 -15.38
CA ASP A 379 -11.96 17.06 -15.01
C ASP A 379 -11.33 16.08 -16.02
N TYR A 380 -10.29 16.53 -16.71
CA TYR A 380 -9.55 15.75 -17.70
C TYR A 380 -8.27 15.20 -17.08
N LYS A 381 -7.90 13.97 -17.45
CA LYS A 381 -6.65 13.31 -17.05
C LYS A 381 -6.00 12.63 -18.23
N ILE A 382 -4.81 13.09 -18.60
CA ILE A 382 -4.05 12.53 -19.71
C ILE A 382 -2.75 11.95 -19.15
N PRO A 383 -2.40 10.69 -19.43
CA PRO A 383 -1.08 10.18 -19.07
C PRO A 383 0.01 11.04 -19.73
N CYS A 384 0.91 11.60 -18.93
CA CYS A 384 2.01 12.43 -19.41
C CYS A 384 2.89 11.68 -20.41
N SER A 385 3.01 10.35 -20.28
CA SER A 385 3.69 9.47 -21.24
C SER A 385 3.06 9.49 -22.63
N ASP A 386 1.77 9.80 -22.74
CA ASP A 386 1.01 9.76 -23.98
C ASP A 386 0.95 11.16 -24.62
N ILE A 387 1.35 12.21 -23.89
CA ILE A 387 1.41 13.58 -24.39
C ILE A 387 2.68 13.77 -25.23
N LEU A 388 2.50 14.10 -26.50
CA LEU A 388 3.58 14.43 -27.43
C LEU A 388 4.12 15.83 -27.15
N TYR A 389 3.25 16.84 -27.13
CA TYR A 389 3.59 18.22 -26.84
C TYR A 389 2.36 19.06 -26.49
N PHE A 390 2.62 20.24 -25.93
CA PHE A 390 1.64 21.29 -25.72
C PHE A 390 1.89 22.44 -26.69
N GLU A 391 0.81 22.98 -27.26
CA GLU A 391 0.83 24.19 -28.07
C GLU A 391 0.03 25.30 -27.40
N SER A 392 0.61 26.50 -27.30
CA SER A 392 -0.09 27.70 -26.87
C SER A 392 -0.64 28.49 -28.06
N LYS A 393 -1.96 28.69 -28.07
CA LYS A 393 -2.68 29.59 -28.97
C LYS A 393 -3.39 30.67 -28.14
N GLY A 394 -2.61 31.67 -27.71
CA GLY A 394 -3.09 32.74 -26.83
C GLY A 394 -3.40 32.22 -25.43
N ARG A 395 -4.67 32.31 -25.00
CA ARG A 395 -5.14 31.79 -23.70
C ARG A 395 -5.55 30.32 -23.74
N LYS A 396 -5.48 29.67 -24.90
CA LYS A 396 -5.78 28.25 -25.06
C LYS A 396 -4.50 27.44 -25.14
N ILE A 397 -4.48 26.31 -24.46
CA ILE A 397 -3.44 25.30 -24.54
C ILE A 397 -4.04 24.06 -25.19
N ASN A 398 -3.46 23.64 -26.32
CA ASN A 398 -3.77 22.39 -26.98
C ASN A 398 -2.79 21.32 -26.48
N VAL A 399 -3.32 20.15 -26.14
CA VAL A 399 -2.55 18.98 -25.70
C VAL A 399 -2.61 17.94 -26.81
N TYR A 400 -1.47 17.69 -27.45
CA TYR A 400 -1.36 16.70 -28.51
C TYR A 400 -0.97 15.35 -27.90
N ILE A 401 -1.82 14.34 -28.12
CA ILE A 401 -1.76 13.03 -27.46
C ILE A 401 -1.52 11.97 -28.53
N GLN A 402 -0.66 11.00 -28.24
CA GLN A 402 -0.38 9.88 -29.11
C GLN A 402 -1.64 9.05 -29.35
N ASN A 403 -1.98 8.81 -30.62
CA ASN A 403 -3.11 7.98 -31.05
C ASN A 403 -4.49 8.42 -30.50
N ALA A 404 -4.65 9.69 -30.13
CA ALA A 404 -5.90 10.23 -29.60
C ALA A 404 -6.17 11.65 -30.15
N SER A 405 -7.39 12.15 -29.91
CA SER A 405 -7.77 13.52 -30.26
C SER A 405 -6.98 14.56 -29.46
N THR A 406 -6.75 15.72 -30.06
CA THR A 406 -6.18 16.88 -29.37
C THR A 406 -7.17 17.41 -28.33
N GLU A 407 -6.73 17.52 -27.08
CA GLU A 407 -7.51 18.14 -26.01
C GLU A 407 -7.18 19.62 -25.86
N THR A 408 -8.10 20.45 -25.36
CA THR A 408 -7.88 21.89 -25.23
C THR A 408 -8.41 22.44 -23.91
N PHE A 409 -7.64 23.32 -23.27
CA PHE A 409 -8.10 24.04 -22.07
C PHE A 409 -7.61 25.49 -22.04
N ASN A 410 -8.17 26.30 -21.13
CA ASN A 410 -7.73 27.67 -20.93
C ASN A 410 -6.57 27.71 -19.93
N GLY A 411 -5.46 28.36 -20.28
CA GLY A 411 -4.30 28.46 -19.40
C GLY A 411 -3.10 29.10 -20.08
N LYS A 412 -1.97 29.16 -19.37
CA LYS A 412 -0.70 29.62 -19.92
C LYS A 412 0.31 28.49 -19.98
N LEU A 413 1.09 28.44 -21.05
CA LEU A 413 2.06 27.36 -21.25
C LEU A 413 3.16 27.33 -20.17
N PHE A 414 3.48 28.48 -19.55
CA PHE A 414 4.40 28.52 -18.40
C PHE A 414 3.83 27.86 -17.13
N GLU A 415 2.51 27.92 -16.91
CA GLU A 415 1.87 27.24 -15.77
C GLU A 415 1.93 25.72 -15.97
N VAL A 416 1.72 25.26 -17.22
CA VAL A 416 1.90 23.86 -17.63
C VAL A 416 3.35 23.42 -17.45
N GLU A 417 4.30 24.24 -17.90
CA GLU A 417 5.73 23.98 -17.74
C GLU A 417 6.14 23.89 -16.27
N THR A 418 5.60 24.76 -15.41
CA THR A 418 5.86 24.72 -13.96
C THR A 418 5.28 23.45 -13.34
N TRP A 419 4.05 23.10 -13.71
CA TRP A 419 3.40 21.87 -13.23
C TRP A 419 4.18 20.62 -13.67
N LEU A 420 4.68 20.60 -14.91
CA LEU A 420 5.48 19.49 -15.44
C LEU A 420 6.92 19.50 -14.94
N ALA A 421 7.47 20.65 -14.51
CA ALA A 421 8.78 20.69 -13.88
C ALA A 421 8.79 19.92 -12.55
N ASP A 422 7.64 19.84 -11.86
CA ASP A 422 7.46 19.00 -10.67
C ASP A 422 7.20 17.52 -11.05
N GLY A 423 6.49 17.28 -12.16
CA GLY A 423 6.22 15.95 -12.67
C GLY A 423 7.40 15.43 -13.49
N LYS A 424 8.30 14.64 -12.89
CA LYS A 424 9.61 14.18 -13.41
C LYS A 424 9.71 13.61 -14.86
N ILE A 425 8.67 13.59 -15.69
CA ILE A 425 8.79 13.32 -17.13
C ILE A 425 9.35 14.58 -17.80
N PRO A 426 10.49 14.48 -18.52
CA PRO A 426 11.15 15.65 -19.08
C PRO A 426 10.33 16.27 -20.22
N PHE A 427 9.81 17.48 -19.96
CA PHE A 427 9.27 18.36 -21.01
C PHE A 427 10.25 19.50 -21.26
N ILE A 428 10.52 19.79 -22.53
CA ILE A 428 11.49 20.81 -22.96
C ILE A 428 10.78 21.94 -23.70
N ARG A 429 10.99 23.18 -23.25
CA ARG A 429 10.50 24.37 -23.92
C ARG A 429 11.37 24.68 -25.14
N ILE A 430 10.82 24.52 -26.34
CA ILE A 430 11.55 24.72 -27.61
C ILE A 430 11.18 26.01 -28.34
N HIS A 431 10.03 26.58 -28.00
CA HIS A 431 9.48 27.79 -28.62
C HIS A 431 8.59 28.51 -27.61
N GLN A 432 8.27 29.79 -27.85
CA GLN A 432 7.28 30.51 -27.03
C GLN A 432 5.91 29.82 -26.99
N SER A 433 5.58 29.04 -28.02
CA SER A 433 4.31 28.33 -28.17
C SER A 433 4.41 26.82 -27.94
N TYR A 434 5.60 26.23 -27.80
CA TYR A 434 5.75 24.77 -27.77
C TYR A 434 6.54 24.28 -26.56
N LEU A 435 5.94 23.34 -25.83
CA LEU A 435 6.53 22.57 -24.75
C LEU A 435 6.41 21.08 -25.10
N VAL A 436 7.53 20.39 -25.25
CA VAL A 436 7.58 19.07 -25.91
C VAL A 436 8.03 18.00 -24.95
N ASN A 437 7.40 16.82 -25.01
CA ASN A 437 7.84 15.65 -24.26
C ASN A 437 9.11 15.09 -24.90
N TYR A 438 10.19 15.05 -24.13
CA TYR A 438 11.50 14.58 -24.59
C TYR A 438 11.46 13.13 -25.12
N HIS A 439 10.69 12.24 -24.49
CA HIS A 439 10.65 10.82 -24.87
C HIS A 439 10.02 10.59 -26.25
N HIS A 440 9.30 11.57 -26.78
CA HIS A 440 8.67 11.51 -28.10
C HIS A 440 9.49 12.19 -29.19
N ILE A 441 10.68 12.72 -28.87
CA ILE A 441 11.58 13.30 -29.87
C ILE A 441 12.31 12.16 -30.58
N ARG A 442 11.96 11.93 -31.85
CA ARG A 442 12.62 10.93 -32.71
C ARG A 442 13.97 11.42 -33.24
N SER A 443 14.02 12.69 -33.65
CA SER A 443 15.25 13.30 -34.19
C SER A 443 15.22 14.82 -34.00
N CYS A 444 16.41 15.43 -33.94
CA CYS A 444 16.55 16.87 -33.81
C CYS A 444 17.55 17.42 -34.83
N SER A 445 17.26 18.58 -35.41
CA SER A 445 18.17 19.36 -36.25
C SER A 445 18.59 20.67 -35.54
N LYS A 446 19.22 21.60 -36.27
CA LYS A 446 19.57 22.92 -35.72
C LYS A 446 18.36 23.83 -35.49
N THR A 447 17.25 23.61 -36.20
CA THR A 447 16.12 24.54 -36.30
C THR A 447 14.76 23.89 -36.01
N GLU A 448 14.69 22.57 -36.00
CA GLU A 448 13.45 21.83 -35.77
C GLU A 448 13.71 20.52 -35.02
N ILE A 449 12.68 20.01 -34.37
CA ILE A 449 12.58 18.63 -33.91
C ILE A 449 11.58 17.86 -34.75
N THR A 450 11.71 16.55 -34.78
CA THR A 450 10.71 15.63 -35.34
C THR A 450 10.30 14.64 -34.28
N LEU A 451 8.99 14.49 -34.07
CA LEU A 451 8.40 13.58 -33.11
C LEU A 451 8.18 12.18 -33.69
N ILE A 452 7.86 11.22 -32.82
CA ILE A 452 7.62 9.82 -33.20
C ILE A 452 6.46 9.62 -34.18
N ASP A 453 5.47 10.51 -34.17
CA ASP A 453 4.32 10.51 -35.09
C ASP A 453 4.63 11.21 -36.42
N GLY A 454 5.86 11.71 -36.60
CA GLY A 454 6.30 12.46 -37.77
C GLY A 454 6.05 13.98 -37.69
N THR A 455 5.41 14.47 -36.63
CA THR A 455 5.17 15.91 -36.44
C THR A 455 6.49 16.67 -36.34
N LYS A 456 6.60 17.80 -37.05
CA LYS A 456 7.77 18.69 -37.02
C LYS A 456 7.46 19.97 -36.30
N LEU A 457 8.29 20.34 -35.32
CA LEU A 457 8.12 21.57 -34.53
C LEU A 457 9.37 22.45 -34.59
N PRO A 458 9.23 23.77 -34.83
CA PRO A 458 10.37 24.68 -34.90
C PRO A 458 10.94 24.98 -33.51
N ILE A 459 12.27 25.14 -33.46
CA ILE A 459 13.00 25.61 -32.28
C ILE A 459 13.32 27.10 -32.48
N SER A 460 12.88 27.97 -31.57
CA SER A 460 13.18 29.41 -31.69
C SER A 460 14.64 29.71 -31.43
N GLU A 461 15.19 30.74 -32.10
CA GLU A 461 16.61 31.15 -31.97
C GLU A 461 17.02 31.39 -30.50
N ASP A 462 16.17 32.07 -29.73
CA ASP A 462 16.41 32.36 -28.31
C ASP A 462 16.45 31.09 -27.43
N ARG A 463 15.83 29.99 -27.88
CA ARG A 463 15.76 28.73 -27.13
C ARG A 463 16.75 27.68 -27.58
N LYS A 464 17.35 27.78 -28.78
CA LYS A 464 18.31 26.77 -29.30
C LYS A 464 19.39 26.37 -28.31
N LYS A 465 20.02 27.35 -27.64
CA LYS A 465 21.10 27.10 -26.68
C LYS A 465 20.58 26.36 -25.44
N SER A 466 19.45 26.79 -24.88
CA SER A 466 18.83 26.15 -23.71
C SER A 466 18.34 24.75 -24.03
N PHE A 467 17.65 24.58 -25.16
CA PHE A 467 17.16 23.30 -25.65
C PHE A 467 18.31 22.30 -25.80
N ARG A 468 19.39 22.64 -26.51
CA ARG A 468 20.54 21.73 -26.69
C ARG A 468 21.16 21.31 -25.36
N LYS A 469 21.29 22.24 -24.41
CA LYS A 469 21.82 21.94 -23.08
C LYS A 469 20.94 20.93 -22.33
N GLN A 470 19.62 21.13 -22.34
CA GLN A 470 18.68 20.23 -21.67
C GLN A 470 18.59 18.86 -22.38
N TYR A 471 18.49 18.88 -23.71
CA TYR A 471 18.42 17.68 -24.54
C TYR A 471 19.66 16.79 -24.38
N ASN A 472 20.87 17.37 -24.42
CA ASN A 472 22.10 16.61 -24.22
C ASN A 472 22.23 16.03 -22.81
N LYS A 473 21.85 16.80 -21.78
CA LYS A 473 21.82 16.31 -20.38
C LYS A 473 20.90 15.10 -20.23
N LEU A 474 19.72 15.15 -20.88
CA LEU A 474 18.76 14.04 -20.85
C LEU A 474 19.24 12.85 -21.68
N LEU A 475 19.97 13.06 -22.78
CA LEU A 475 20.59 11.98 -23.54
C LEU A 475 21.66 11.26 -22.71
N GLU A 476 22.52 12.00 -22.03
CA GLU A 476 23.55 11.44 -21.13
C GLU A 476 22.92 10.62 -19.99
N GLU A 477 21.80 11.08 -19.43
CA GLU A 477 21.04 10.38 -18.38
C GLU A 477 20.31 9.10 -18.86
N ASN A 478 20.12 8.87 -20.17
CA ASN A 478 19.49 7.66 -20.71
C ASN A 478 20.48 6.62 -21.25
N VAL A 479 21.77 6.96 -21.33
CA VAL A 479 22.84 6.06 -21.82
C VAL A 479 23.63 5.41 -20.66
N THR A 480 23.40 5.85 -19.43
CA THR A 480 23.91 5.27 -18.16
C THR A 480 22.77 4.67 -17.36
#